data_AF-A0A970E7K8-F1
#
_entry.id   AF-A0A970E7K8-F1
#
_cell.length_a   1.000
_cell.length_b   1.000
_cell.length_c   1.000
_cell.angle_alpha   90.00
_cell.angle_beta   90.00
_cell.angle_gamma   90.00
#
_symmetry.space_group_name_H-M   'P 1'
#
loop_
_entity.id
_entity.type
_entity.pdbx_description
1 polymer ?
#
loop_
_entity_poly.entity_id
_entity_poly.type
_entity_poly.pdbx_seq_one_letter_code
_entity_poly.pdbx_strand_id
1 'polypeptide(L)'
;MKSHQGITQDQETLEAVEAQLEELQLELEQQIEKISNDYDMIMENLEEVEIGASSGDITVHLLCLAWNPYKKDSNGFLTEA
;
A
#
# COMPACT_ATOMS: atom_id res chain seq x y z
N MET A 1 58.85 17.65 32.24
CA MET A 1 57.89 16.55 32.49
C MET A 1 56.43 16.89 32.11
N LYS A 2 56.10 18.04 31.51
CA LYS A 2 54.71 18.42 31.17
C LYS A 2 54.19 17.92 29.79
N SER A 3 55.06 17.44 28.90
CA SER A 3 54.65 17.04 27.54
C SER A 3 54.11 15.62 27.43
N HIS A 4 54.54 14.70 28.31
CA HIS A 4 54.08 13.30 28.27
C HIS A 4 52.63 13.15 28.75
N GLN A 5 52.20 13.96 29.73
CA GLN A 5 50.85 13.90 30.31
C GLN A 5 49.76 14.35 29.33
N GLY A 6 50.04 15.34 28.47
CA GLY A 6 49.06 15.80 27.46
C GLY A 6 48.78 14.73 26.40
N ILE A 7 49.83 14.03 25.96
CA ILE A 7 49.71 12.98 24.93
C ILE A 7 48.87 11.80 25.43
N THR A 8 49.00 11.43 26.70
CA THR A 8 48.19 10.33 27.28
C THR A 8 46.73 10.72 27.40
N GLN A 9 46.45 11.96 27.79
CA GLN A 9 45.11 12.49 27.97
C GLN A 9 44.38 12.68 26.62
N ASP A 10 45.11 13.12 25.59
CA ASP A 10 44.60 13.24 24.22
C ASP A 10 44.27 11.86 23.62
N GLN A 11 45.04 10.82 23.95
CA GLN A 11 44.80 9.46 23.49
C GLN A 11 43.58 8.82 24.17
N GLU A 12 43.42 8.99 25.50
CA GLU A 12 42.22 8.59 26.23
C GLU A 12 40.95 9.28 25.69
N THR A 13 41.08 10.56 25.30
CA THR A 13 39.97 11.32 24.70
C THR A 13 39.63 10.80 23.31
N LEU A 14 40.62 10.42 22.51
CA LEU A 14 40.43 9.87 21.17
C LEU A 14 39.71 8.51 21.23
N GLU A 15 40.16 7.62 22.10
CA GLU A 15 39.53 6.30 22.34
C GLU A 15 38.09 6.45 22.84
N ALA A 16 37.81 7.43 23.71
CA ALA A 16 36.45 7.71 24.19
C ALA A 16 35.51 8.24 23.09
N VAL A 17 36.03 8.98 22.12
CA VAL A 17 35.25 9.48 20.98
C VAL A 17 35.01 8.38 19.95
N GLU A 18 36.00 7.51 19.71
CA GLU A 18 35.84 6.34 18.84
C GLU A 18 34.76 5.38 19.38
N ALA A 19 34.78 5.11 20.69
CA ALA A 19 33.74 4.28 21.32
C ALA A 19 32.33 4.88 21.18
N GLN A 20 32.20 6.21 21.33
CA GLN A 20 30.92 6.90 21.13
C GLN A 20 30.45 6.84 19.67
N LEU A 21 31.38 6.89 18.70
CA LEU A 21 31.04 6.76 17.28
C LEU A 21 30.58 5.34 16.94
N GLU A 22 31.21 4.32 17.48
CA GLU A 22 30.79 2.92 17.31
C GLU A 22 29.41 2.67 17.92
N GLU A 23 29.16 3.18 19.13
CA GLU A 23 27.85 3.09 19.78
C GLU A 23 26.76 3.74 18.91
N LEU A 24 27.03 4.94 18.39
CA LEU A 24 26.09 5.68 17.55
C LEU A 24 25.84 4.97 16.19
N GLN A 25 26.88 4.35 15.61
CA GLN A 25 26.74 3.54 14.40
C GLN A 25 25.85 2.32 14.64
N LEU A 26 26.06 1.61 15.75
CA LEU A 26 25.24 0.45 16.11
C LEU A 26 23.78 0.84 16.31
N GLU A 27 23.52 1.96 17.00
CA GLU A 27 22.16 2.47 17.20
C GLU A 27 21.49 2.85 15.87
N LEU A 28 22.24 3.48 14.96
CA LEU A 28 21.74 3.83 13.63
C LEU A 28 21.38 2.58 12.81
N GLU A 29 22.24 1.56 12.81
CA GLU A 29 21.99 0.30 12.11
C GLU A 29 20.72 -0.39 12.63
N GLN A 30 20.54 -0.44 13.95
CA GLN A 30 19.32 -0.99 14.58
C GLN A 30 18.06 -0.21 14.19
N GLN A 31 18.14 1.12 14.14
CA GLN A 31 17.00 1.95 13.73
C GLN A 31 16.68 1.78 12.24
N ILE A 32 17.70 1.67 11.38
CA ILE A 32 17.52 1.40 9.96
C ILE A 32 16.88 0.03 9.74
N GLU A 33 17.34 -1.00 10.45
CA GLU A 33 16.76 -2.35 10.35
C GLU A 33 15.29 -2.37 10.79
N LYS A 34 14.96 -1.66 11.87
CA LYS A 34 13.58 -1.51 12.35
C LYS A 34 12.69 -0.84 11.30
N ILE A 35 13.17 0.27 10.72
CA ILE A 35 12.43 0.98 9.66
C ILE A 35 12.31 0.11 8.41
N SER A 36 13.37 -0.59 8.00
CA SER A 36 13.34 -1.48 6.83
C SER A 36 12.28 -2.57 6.98
N ASN A 37 12.17 -3.19 8.16
CA ASN A 37 11.14 -4.19 8.44
C ASN A 37 9.71 -3.63 8.34
N ASP A 38 9.48 -2.40 8.82
CA ASP A 38 8.16 -1.75 8.73
C ASP A 38 7.81 -1.37 7.28
N TYR A 39 8.82 -1.05 6.45
CA TYR A 39 8.64 -0.65 5.05
C TYR A 39 8.51 -1.84 4.08
N ASP A 40 9.10 -3.00 4.39
CA ASP A 40 8.92 -4.22 3.57
C ASP A 40 7.43 -4.61 3.48
N MET A 41 6.66 -4.40 4.55
CA MET A 41 5.22 -4.64 4.58
C MET A 41 4.41 -3.68 3.67
N ILE A 42 4.97 -2.51 3.35
CA ILE A 42 4.39 -1.53 2.42
C ILE A 42 4.83 -1.80 0.97
N MET A 43 6.02 -2.38 0.78
CA MET A 43 6.54 -2.78 -0.53
C MET A 43 6.04 -4.14 -1.00
N GLU A 44 5.48 -4.95 -0.10
CA GLU A 44 4.77 -6.18 -0.48
C GLU A 44 3.70 -5.84 -1.51
N ASN A 45 3.76 -6.53 -2.65
CA ASN A 45 2.94 -6.25 -3.82
C ASN A 45 1.48 -6.54 -3.47
N LEU A 46 0.75 -5.52 -3.06
CA LEU A 46 -0.66 -5.61 -2.71
C LEU A 46 -1.41 -6.15 -3.92
N GLU A 47 -1.87 -7.39 -3.85
CA GLU A 47 -2.70 -7.98 -4.90
C GLU A 47 -3.99 -7.18 -5.00
N GLU A 48 -4.22 -6.59 -6.19
CA GLU A 48 -5.45 -5.89 -6.50
C GLU A 48 -6.59 -6.92 -6.64
N VAL A 49 -7.42 -7.03 -5.60
CA VAL A 49 -8.61 -7.88 -5.64
C VAL A 49 -9.75 -7.10 -6.29
N GLU A 50 -10.01 -7.38 -7.56
CA GLU A 50 -11.13 -6.79 -8.30
C GLU A 50 -12.46 -7.44 -7.84
N ILE A 51 -13.26 -6.69 -7.07
CA ILE A 51 -14.61 -7.13 -6.67
C ILE A 51 -15.58 -6.79 -7.80
N GLY A 52 -15.70 -7.71 -8.77
CA GLY A 52 -16.71 -7.64 -9.81
C GLY A 52 -18.09 -8.03 -9.27
N ALA A 53 -19.14 -7.34 -9.73
CA ALA A 53 -20.51 -7.78 -9.48
C ALA A 53 -20.73 -9.14 -10.15
N SER A 54 -20.99 -10.18 -9.36
CA SER A 54 -21.35 -11.50 -9.88
C SER A 54 -22.72 -11.43 -10.54
N SER A 55 -22.85 -11.93 -11.78
CA SER A 55 -24.11 -11.96 -12.52
C SER A 55 -25.22 -12.77 -11.81
N GLY A 56 -24.85 -13.61 -10.83
CA GLY A 56 -25.77 -14.35 -9.97
C GLY A 56 -26.31 -13.57 -8.77
N ASP A 57 -25.59 -12.53 -8.30
CA ASP A 57 -25.99 -11.71 -7.14
C ASP A 57 -26.80 -10.47 -7.55
N ILE A 58 -27.60 -10.59 -8.61
CA ILE A 58 -28.48 -9.53 -9.09
C ILE A 58 -29.89 -9.78 -8.55
N THR A 59 -30.32 -8.95 -7.60
CA THR A 59 -31.72 -8.94 -7.14
C THR A 59 -32.56 -8.08 -8.07
N VAL A 60 -33.42 -8.72 -8.88
CA VAL A 60 -34.37 -8.00 -9.74
C VAL A 60 -35.53 -7.50 -8.88
N HIS A 61 -35.50 -6.21 -8.53
CA HIS A 61 -36.53 -5.58 -7.70
C HIS A 61 -37.86 -5.35 -8.41
N LEU A 62 -37.86 -5.29 -9.74
CA LEU A 62 -39.05 -4.99 -10.53
C LEU A 62 -38.99 -5.69 -11.88
N LEU A 63 -40.02 -6.49 -12.17
CA LEU A 63 -40.24 -7.10 -13.48
C LEU A 63 -41.63 -6.67 -13.97
N CYS A 64 -41.66 -6.01 -15.13
CA CYS A 64 -42.90 -5.58 -15.75
C CYS A 64 -43.06 -6.22 -17.12
N LEU A 65 -44.23 -6.80 -17.36
CA LEU A 65 -44.64 -7.31 -18.66
C LEU A 65 -45.56 -6.28 -19.32
N ALA A 66 -45.18 -5.80 -20.51
CA ALA A 66 -46.00 -4.89 -21.30
C ALA A 66 -46.53 -5.62 -22.54
N TRP A 67 -47.82 -5.43 -22.82
CA TRP A 67 -48.44 -5.89 -24.06
C TRP A 67 -48.61 -4.71 -25.01
N ASN A 68 -47.98 -4.77 -26.18
CA ASN A 68 -48.20 -3.81 -27.25
C ASN A 68 -49.18 -4.40 -28.28
N PRO A 69 -50.43 -3.93 -28.35
CA PRO A 69 -51.38 -4.42 -29.34
C PRO A 69 -51.04 -3.89 -30.73
N TYR A 70 -50.95 -4.79 -31.70
CA TYR A 70 -50.82 -4.42 -33.12
C TYR A 70 -52.18 -4.45 -33.80
N LYS A 71 -52.49 -3.42 -34.59
CA LYS A 71 -53.66 -3.38 -35.46
C LYS A 71 -53.23 -3.72 -36.89
N LYS A 72 -54.01 -4.54 -37.56
CA LYS A 72 -53.81 -4.86 -38.97
C LYS A 72 -54.45 -3.75 -39.81
N ASP A 73 -53.64 -3.02 -40.58
CA ASP A 73 -54.14 -2.05 -41.54
C ASP A 73 -54.80 -2.76 -42.74
N SER A 74 -55.62 -2.02 -43.48
CA SER A 74 -56.28 -2.38 -44.72
C SER A 74 -55.36 -2.99 -45.80
N ASN A 75 -54.06 -2.69 -45.74
CA ASN A 75 -53.01 -3.23 -46.62
C ASN A 75 -52.34 -4.52 -46.09
N GLY A 76 -52.81 -5.05 -44.96
CA GLY A 76 -52.32 -6.29 -44.35
C GLY A 76 -51.07 -6.16 -43.48
N PHE A 77 -50.52 -4.95 -43.35
CA PHE A 77 -49.38 -4.67 -42.47
C PHE A 77 -49.83 -4.52 -41.01
N LEU A 78 -49.00 -4.98 -40.08
CA LEU A 78 -49.19 -4.78 -38.65
C LEU A 78 -48.61 -3.41 -38.28
N THR A 79 -49.48 -2.52 -37.82
CA THR A 79 -49.11 -1.19 -37.34
C THR A 79 -49.36 -1.16 -35.83
N GLU A 80 -48.52 -0.44 -35.09
CA GLU A 80 -48.77 -0.16 -33.67
C GLU A 80 -50.14 0.54 -33.53
N ALA A 81 -50.90 0.18 -32.48
CA ALA A 81 -52.31 0.56 -32.33
C ALA A 81 -52.58 2.06 -32.15
#